data_AF-A0A960IYL9-F1
#
_entry.id   AF-A0A960IYL9-F1
#
_cell.length_a   1.000
_cell.length_b   1.000
_cell.length_c   1.000
_cell.angle_alpha   90.00
_cell.angle_beta   90.00
_cell.angle_gamma   90.00
#
_symmetry.space_group_name_H-M   'P 1'
#
loop_
_entity.id
_entity.type
_entity.pdbx_description
1 polymer ?
#
loop_
_entity_poly.entity_id
_entity_poly.type
_entity_poly.pdbx_seq_one_letter_code
_entity_poly.pdbx_strand_id
1 'polypeptide(L)' 'FRLLMEIIGQQAYLQRGSAESILKSRLEMMYRSLLILTFGGGTNEVQRDLIGMFGLGLPRATR' A
#
# COMPACT_ATOMS: atom_id res chain seq x y z
N PHE A 1 -1.14 -6.29 -2.87
CA PHE A 1 -2.04 -6.45 -4.04
C PHE A 1 -1.30 -6.75 -5.32
N ARG A 2 -0.21 -6.05 -5.63
CA ARG A 2 0.61 -6.30 -6.83
C ARG A 2 0.90 -7.78 -7.13
N LEU A 3 1.46 -8.53 -6.18
CA LEU A 3 1.76 -9.96 -6.39
C LEU A 3 0.51 -10.80 -6.76
N LEU A 4 -0.64 -10.51 -6.16
CA LEU A 4 -1.89 -11.17 -6.52
C LEU A 4 -2.38 -10.74 -7.90
N MET A 5 -2.18 -9.47 -8.27
CA MET A 5 -2.51 -8.97 -9.60
C MET A 5 -1.64 -9.62 -10.68
N GLU A 6 -0.36 -9.90 -10.38
CA GLU A 6 0.55 -10.60 -11.29
C GLU A 6 0.10 -12.05 -11.57
N ILE A 7 -0.44 -12.76 -10.57
CA ILE A 7 -1.03 -14.10 -10.76
C ILE A 7 -2.27 -14.05 -11.67
N ILE A 8 -3.14 -13.05 -11.47
CA ILE A 8 -4.37 -12.89 -12.26
C ILE A 8 -4.10 -12.37 -13.68
N GLY A 9 -3.01 -11.62 -13.86
CA GLY A 9 -2.67 -11.01 -15.15
C GLY A 9 -3.56 -9.81 -15.48
N GLN A 10 -3.90 -9.65 -16.76
CA GLN A 10 -4.50 -8.43 -17.31
C GLN A 10 -5.87 -8.07 -16.69
N GLN A 11 -6.66 -9.07 -16.29
CA GLN A 11 -7.98 -8.83 -15.66
C GLN A 11 -7.88 -8.13 -14.29
N ALA A 12 -6.70 -8.17 -13.65
CA ALA A 12 -6.49 -7.59 -12.33
C ALA A 12 -6.54 -6.05 -12.32
N TYR A 13 -6.36 -5.41 -13.48
CA TYR A 13 -6.37 -3.96 -13.66
C TYR A 13 -7.77 -3.40 -13.97
N LEU A 14 -8.76 -4.27 -14.19
CA LEU A 14 -10.10 -3.86 -14.60
C LEU A 14 -10.87 -3.24 -13.43
N GLN A 15 -11.40 -2.04 -13.66
CA GLN A 15 -12.25 -1.34 -12.72
C GLN A 15 -13.62 -2.01 -12.60
N ARG A 16 -14.34 -1.70 -11.51
CA ARG A 16 -15.68 -2.24 -11.31
C ARG A 16 -16.59 -1.77 -12.45
N GLY A 17 -17.31 -2.71 -13.06
CA GLY A 17 -18.23 -2.44 -14.16
C GLY A 17 -17.63 -2.65 -15.55
N SER A 18 -16.32 -2.89 -15.66
CA SER A 18 -15.73 -3.34 -16.92
C SER A 18 -16.26 -4.72 -17.31
N ALA A 19 -16.49 -4.93 -18.61
CA ALA A 19 -16.67 -6.26 -19.18
C ALA A 19 -15.42 -7.09 -18.81
N GLU A 20 -15.62 -8.28 -18.27
CA GLU A 20 -14.56 -9.17 -17.74
C GLU A 20 -13.94 -8.79 -16.39
N SER A 21 -14.50 -7.82 -15.66
CA SER A 21 -14.08 -7.59 -14.27
C SER A 21 -14.31 -8.85 -13.41
N ILE A 22 -13.25 -9.32 -12.76
CA ILE A 22 -13.30 -10.48 -11.85
C ILE A 22 -13.20 -10.02 -10.38
N LEU A 23 -13.58 -10.89 -9.44
CA LEU A 23 -13.44 -10.64 -7.99
C LEU A 23 -14.06 -9.31 -7.53
N LYS A 24 -15.09 -8.82 -8.25
CA LYS A 24 -15.72 -7.51 -8.04
C LYS A 24 -14.73 -6.33 -8.07
N SER A 25 -13.62 -6.46 -8.82
CA SER A 25 -12.49 -5.52 -8.92
C SER A 25 -11.83 -5.14 -7.60
N ARG A 26 -11.89 -6.02 -6.60
CA ARG A 26 -11.35 -5.72 -5.26
C ARG A 26 -9.83 -5.52 -5.26
N LEU A 27 -9.09 -6.28 -6.08
CA LEU A 27 -7.63 -6.16 -6.13
C LEU A 27 -7.20 -4.81 -6.69
N GLU A 28 -7.83 -4.38 -7.78
CA GLU A 28 -7.63 -3.08 -8.41
C GLU A 28 -7.93 -1.94 -7.43
N MET A 29 -9.12 -1.96 -6.83
CA MET A 29 -9.56 -0.96 -5.86
C MET A 29 -8.61 -0.88 -4.67
N MET A 30 -8.27 -2.01 -4.04
CA MET A 30 -7.37 -2.03 -2.88
C MET A 30 -5.95 -1.59 -3.22
N TYR A 31 -5.45 -1.94 -4.41
CA TYR A 31 -4.14 -1.48 -4.89
C TYR A 31 -4.07 0.05 -4.93
N ARG A 32 -5.10 0.72 -5.46
CA ARG A 32 -5.15 2.20 -5.45
C ARG A 32 -5.39 2.78 -4.06
N SER A 33 -6.35 2.24 -3.32
CA SER A 33 -6.78 2.80 -2.03
C SER A 33 -5.70 2.76 -0.95
N LEU A 34 -4.86 1.71 -0.94
CA LEU A 34 -3.87 1.52 0.11
C LEU A 34 -2.62 2.41 -0.03
N LEU A 35 -2.42 3.07 -1.17
CA LEU A 35 -1.30 4.00 -1.37
C LEU A 35 -1.30 5.10 -0.30
N ILE A 36 -2.49 5.59 0.07
CA ILE A 36 -2.64 6.64 1.08
C ILE A 36 -2.10 6.20 2.45
N LEU A 37 -2.13 4.91 2.78
CA LEU A 37 -1.68 4.42 4.09
C LEU A 37 -0.16 4.42 4.27
N THR A 38 0.60 4.74 3.22
CA THR A 38 2.07 4.87 3.34
C THR A 38 2.50 6.24 3.88
N PHE A 39 1.60 7.22 3.82
CA PHE A 39 1.82 8.59 4.28
C PHE A 39 0.74 9.13 5.23
N GLY A 40 -0.50 8.65 5.11
CA GLY A 40 -1.62 8.99 5.98
C GLY A 40 -1.42 8.44 7.39
N GLY A 41 -1.70 9.26 8.40
CA GLY A 41 -1.43 8.88 9.80
C GLY A 41 0.05 8.97 10.21
N GLY A 42 0.86 9.65 9.40
CA GLY A 42 2.31 9.78 9.58
C GLY A 42 3.05 8.86 8.63
N THR A 43 4.00 9.41 7.87
CA THR A 43 4.68 8.66 6.82
C THR A 43 5.53 7.54 7.37
N ASN A 44 5.73 6.50 6.57
CA ASN A 44 6.54 5.35 6.95
C ASN A 44 7.97 5.73 7.38
N GLU A 45 8.53 6.81 6.83
CA GLU A 45 9.82 7.35 7.24
C GLU A 45 9.79 7.89 8.66
N VAL A 46 8.76 8.67 9.01
CA VAL A 46 8.59 9.20 10.38
C VAL A 46 8.35 8.05 11.34
N GLN A 47 7.48 7.10 10.99
CA GLN A 47 7.21 5.94 11.83
C GLN A 47 8.46 5.09 12.07
N ARG A 48 9.32 4.90 11.05
CA ARG A 48 10.62 4.23 11.21
C ARG A 48 11.56 4.98 12.15
N ASP A 49 11.60 6.32 12.08
CA ASP A 49 12.39 7.10 13.04
C ASP A 49 11.87 6.95 14.47
N LEU A 50 10.54 6.96 14.67
CA LEU A 50 9.95 6.75 15.99
C LEU A 50 10.27 5.36 16.55
N ILE A 51 10.23 4.32 15.71
CA ILE A 51 10.66 2.97 16.09
C ILE A 51 12.15 2.95 16.48
N GLY A 52 13.01 3.62 15.71
CA GLY A 52 14.44 3.71 16.02
C GLY A 52 14.69 4.44 17.35
N MET A 53 14.02 5.57 17.56
CA MET A 53 14.24 6.42 18.74
C MET A 53 13.65 5.80 20.00
N PHE A 54 12.40 5.35 19.95
CA PHE A 54 11.71 4.81 21.13
C PHE A 54 11.94 3.32 21.33
N GLY A 55 12.02 2.54 20.25
CA GLY A 55 12.19 1.09 20.32
C GLY A 55 13.64 0.65 20.46
N LEU A 56 14.59 1.42 19.91
CA LEU A 56 16.01 1.04 19.86
C LEU A 56 16.96 2.05 20.53
N GLY A 57 16.44 3.19 21.05
CA GLY A 57 17.26 4.22 21.71
C GLY A 57 18.21 4.97 20.78
N LEU A 58 17.97 4.93 19.47
CA LEU A 58 18.79 5.65 18.50
C LEU A 58 18.61 7.16 18.65
N PRO A 59 19.68 7.96 18.42
CA PRO A 59 19.53 9.41 18.38
C PRO A 59 18.56 9.81 17.27
N ARG A 60 17.86 10.93 17.48
CA ARG A 60 16.92 11.47 16.49
C ARG A 60 17.64 11.71 15.16
N ALA A 61 17.04 11.24 14.06
CA ALA A 61 17.57 11.47 12.73
C ALA A 61 17.64 12.98 12.43
N THR A 62 18.81 13.46 12.04
CA THR A 62 19.06 14.83 11.59
C THR A 62 18.69 14.92 10.11
N ARG A 63 17.48 15.41 9.83
CA ARG A 63 16.98 15.69 8.48
C ARG A 63 15.97 16.81 8.53
#